data_AF-A0A7T1I523-F1
#
_entry.id   AF-A0A7T1I523-F1
#
_cell.length_a   1.000
_cell.length_b   1.000
_cell.length_c   1.000
_cell.angle_alpha   90.00
_cell.angle_beta   90.00
_cell.angle_gamma   90.00
#
_symmetry.space_group_name_H-M   'P 1'
#
loop_
_entity.id
_entity.type
_entity.pdbx_description
1 polymer ?
#
loop_
_entity_poly.entity_id
_entity_poly.type
_entity_poly.pdbx_seq_one_letter_code
_entity_poly.pdbx_strand_id
1 'polypeptide(L)' 'MAERLGLPTSSLARWVRQARIDRGQAGTRDQGLLTSEERTELNRLRKEVRELRREKDFFRLAAAHVAKEQLPPKGFA' A
#
# COMPACT_ATOMS: atom_id res chain seq x y z
N MET A 1 6.35 -31.64 -16.23
CA MET A 1 7.29 -30.52 -15.94
C MET A 1 7.16 -30.05 -14.50
N ALA A 2 5.96 -29.67 -14.01
CA ALA A 2 5.73 -29.32 -12.61
C ALA A 2 6.02 -30.48 -11.63
N GLU A 3 5.58 -31.69 -11.97
CA GLU A 3 5.84 -32.91 -11.17
C GLU A 3 7.33 -33.25 -11.06
N ARG A 4 8.12 -32.96 -12.10
CA ARG A 4 9.59 -33.12 -12.08
C ARG A 4 10.29 -32.17 -11.11
N LEU A 5 9.62 -31.09 -10.72
CA LEU A 5 10.11 -30.08 -9.78
C LEU A 5 9.46 -30.22 -8.39
N GLY A 6 8.62 -31.25 -8.17
CA GLY A 6 7.90 -31.44 -6.91
C GLY A 6 6.88 -30.35 -6.59
N LEU A 7 6.48 -29.55 -7.58
CA LEU A 7 5.56 -28.42 -7.39
C LEU A 7 4.15 -28.78 -7.84
N PRO A 8 3.11 -28.29 -7.13
CA PRO A 8 1.75 -28.35 -7.64
C PRO A 8 1.65 -27.65 -9.00
N THR A 9 1.02 -28.32 -9.97
CA THR A 9 0.84 -27.80 -11.34
C THR A 9 0.15 -26.45 -11.35
N SER A 10 -0.79 -26.21 -10.43
CA SER A 10 -1.49 -24.94 -10.26
C SER A 10 -0.57 -23.79 -9.85
N SER A 11 0.40 -24.03 -8.97
CA SER A 11 1.39 -23.04 -8.52
C SER A 11 2.30 -22.63 -9.68
N LEU A 12 2.81 -23.60 -10.43
CA LEU A 12 3.65 -23.33 -11.60
C LEU A 12 2.87 -22.55 -12.67
N ALA A 13 1.63 -22.94 -12.97
CA ALA A 13 0.78 -22.23 -13.92
C ALA A 13 0.54 -20.78 -13.51
N ARG A 14 0.32 -20.52 -12.21
CA ARG A 14 0.18 -19.17 -11.67
C ARG A 14 1.45 -18.33 -11.84
N TRP A 15 2.62 -18.90 -11.57
CA TRP A 15 3.89 -18.18 -11.75
C TRP A 15 4.19 -17.88 -13.21
N VAL A 16 3.93 -18.82 -14.11
CA VAL A 16 4.07 -18.59 -15.55
C VAL A 16 3.13 -17.48 -16.01
N ARG A 17 1.89 -17.47 -15.52
CA ARG A 17 0.94 -16.39 -15.81
C ARG A 17 1.45 -15.04 -15.31
N GLN A 18 1.91 -14.94 -14.06
CA GLN A 18 2.46 -13.70 -13.51
C GLN A 18 3.70 -13.24 -14.30
N ALA A 19 4.59 -14.15 -14.66
CA ALA A 19 5.77 -13.82 -15.47
C ALA A 19 5.41 -13.28 -16.86
N ARG A 20 4.29 -13.73 -17.45
CA ARG A 20 3.76 -13.15 -18.71
C ARG A 20 3.23 -11.74 -18.50
N ILE A 21 2.51 -11.50 -17.39
CA ILE A 21 2.03 -10.16 -17.01
C ILE A 21 3.21 -9.21 -16.80
N ASP A 22 4.23 -9.65 -16.05
CA ASP A 22 5.43 -8.85 -15.77
C ASP A 22 6.24 -8.53 -17.04
N ARG A 23 6.12 -9.33 -18.11
CA ARG A 23 6.73 -9.09 -19.43
C ARG A 23 5.85 -8.27 -20.39
N GLY A 24 4.71 -7.76 -19.94
CA GLY A 24 3.76 -7.04 -20.80
C GLY A 24 3.02 -7.94 -21.80
N GLN A 25 3.04 -9.26 -21.60
CA GLN A 25 2.36 -10.24 -22.46
C GLN A 25 0.98 -10.63 -21.88
N ALA A 26 0.38 -9.72 -21.11
CA ALA A 26 -0.92 -9.88 -20.50
C ALA A 26 -2.02 -9.93 -21.59
N GLY A 27 -2.90 -10.93 -21.50
CA GLY A 27 -4.05 -11.01 -22.40
C GLY A 27 -5.24 -10.21 -21.89
N THR A 28 -6.34 -10.18 -22.66
CA THR A 28 -7.61 -9.55 -22.24
C THR A 28 -8.13 -10.09 -20.90
N ARG A 29 -7.87 -11.37 -20.59
CA ARG A 29 -8.25 -12.01 -19.32
C ARG A 29 -7.41 -11.58 -18.12
N ASP A 30 -6.32 -10.84 -18.37
CA ASP A 30 -5.37 -10.38 -17.36
C ASP A 30 -5.47 -8.85 -17.14
N GLN A 31 -6.46 -8.20 -17.76
CA GLN A 31 -6.69 -6.76 -17.57
C GLN A 31 -6.91 -6.42 -16.10
N GLY A 32 -6.26 -5.33 -15.66
CA GLY A 32 -6.31 -4.86 -14.26
C GLY A 32 -5.44 -5.65 -13.29
N LEU A 33 -4.72 -6.68 -13.74
CA LEU A 33 -3.68 -7.30 -12.93
C LEU A 33 -2.41 -6.46 -12.96
N LEU A 34 -1.84 -6.29 -11.78
CA LEU A 34 -0.59 -5.59 -11.59
C LEU A 34 0.59 -6.51 -11.89
N THR A 35 1.65 -5.91 -12.41
CA THR A 35 2.97 -6.53 -12.39
C THR A 35 3.46 -6.69 -10.94
N SER A 36 4.45 -7.57 -10.76
CA SER A 36 5.10 -7.77 -9.47
C SER A 36 5.72 -6.47 -8.92
N GLU A 37 6.25 -5.63 -9.81
CA GLU A 37 6.84 -4.33 -9.47
C GLU A 37 5.77 -3.31 -9.03
N GLU A 38 4.72 -3.14 -9.83
CA GLU A 38 3.59 -2.26 -9.51
C GLU A 38 2.95 -2.63 -8.17
N ARG A 39 2.81 -3.94 -7.89
CA ARG A 39 2.25 -4.41 -6.63
C ARG A 39 3.17 -4.10 -5.44
N THR A 40 4.48 -4.18 -5.63
CA THR A 40 5.48 -3.84 -4.61
C THR A 40 5.41 -2.35 -4.29
N GLU A 41 5.40 -1.52 -5.32
CA GLU A 41 5.32 -0.06 -5.16
C GLU A 41 4.00 0.37 -4.53
N LEU A 42 2.87 -0.21 -4.94
CA LEU A 42 1.58 0.06 -4.33
C LEU A 42 1.57 -0.24 -2.82
N ASN A 43 2.22 -1.32 -2.40
CA ASN A 43 2.34 -1.67 -0.98
C ASN A 43 3.24 -0.68 -0.22
N ARG A 44 4.35 -0.26 -0.83
CA ARG A 44 5.23 0.78 -0.28
C ARG A 44 4.46 2.08 -0.07
N LEU A 45 3.81 2.59 -1.11
CA LEU A 45 3.04 3.83 -1.05
C LEU A 45 1.91 3.77 -0.03
N ARG A 46 1.20 2.63 0.07
CA ARG A 46 0.16 2.44 1.11
C ARG A 46 0.72 2.51 2.53
N LYS A 47 1.96 2.03 2.75
CA LYS A 47 2.63 2.13 4.04
C LYS A 47 3.01 3.58 4.33
N GLU A 48 3.62 4.26 3.37
CA GLU A 48 4.02 5.66 3.48
C GLU A 48 2.83 6.59 3.76
N VAL A 49 1.73 6.45 3.01
CA VAL A 49 0.51 7.23 3.22
C VAL A 49 -0.05 7.03 4.63
N ARG A 50 0.03 5.82 5.19
CA ARG A 50 -0.39 5.54 6.57
C ARG A 50 0.53 6.18 7.60
N GLU A 51 1.84 6.22 7.35
CA GLU A 51 2.81 6.91 8.20
C GLU A 51 2.56 8.41 8.19
N LEU A 52 2.49 9.01 7.01
CA LEU A 52 2.20 10.44 6.83
C LEU A 52 0.88 10.88 7.47
N ARG A 53 -0.17 10.06 7.37
CA ARG A 53 -1.45 10.35 8.03
C ARG A 53 -1.32 10.36 9.55
N ARG A 54 -0.62 9.39 10.13
CA ARG A 54 -0.37 9.33 11.58
C ARG A 54 0.41 10.54 12.07
N GLU A 55 1.46 10.94 11.35
CA GLU A 55 2.24 12.13 11.67
C GLU A 55 1.41 13.40 11.58
N LYS A 56 0.62 13.55 10.50
CA LYS A 56 -0.28 14.70 10.34
C LYS A 56 -1.28 14.79 11.50
N ASP A 57 -1.83 13.67 11.92
CA ASP A 57 -2.79 13.63 13.03
C ASP A 57 -2.12 13.98 14.36
N PHE A 58 -0.90 13.50 14.60
CA PHE A 58 -0.09 13.88 15.76
C PHE A 58 0.16 15.40 15.79
N PHE A 59 0.65 15.99 14.69
CA PHE A 59 0.88 17.43 14.62
C PHE A 59 -0.40 18.24 14.79
N ARG A 60 -1.52 17.76 14.26
CA ARG A 60 -2.83 18.40 14.46
C ARG A 60 -3.25 18.42 15.92
N LEU A 61 -3.05 17.31 16.64
CA LEU A 61 -3.34 17.22 18.08
C LEU A 61 -2.42 18.13 18.89
N ALA A 62 -1.12 18.14 18.58
CA ALA A 62 -0.15 19.03 19.21
C ALA A 62 -0.52 20.51 19.00
N ALA A 63 -0.81 20.91 17.75
CA ALA A 63 -1.23 22.27 17.44
C ALA A 63 -2.52 22.67 18.18
N ALA A 64 -3.49 21.76 18.29
CA ALA A 64 -4.72 22.00 19.04
C ALA A 64 -4.47 22.17 20.55
N HIS A 65 -3.49 21.45 21.13
CA HIS A 65 -3.10 21.63 22.52
C HIS A 65 -2.46 22.99 22.75
N VAL A 66 -1.47 23.36 21.93
CA VAL A 66 -0.78 24.65 22.04
C VAL A 66 -1.77 25.82 21.89
N ALA A 67 -2.70 25.73 20.93
CA ALA A 67 -3.72 26.77 20.76
C ALA A 67 -4.62 26.94 22.00
N LYS A 68 -4.92 25.86 22.74
CA LYS A 68 -5.68 25.93 24.00
C LYS A 68 -4.91 26.62 25.11
N GLU A 69 -3.60 26.40 25.20
CA GLU A 69 -2.75 27.06 26.20
C GLU A 69 -2.56 28.56 25.94
N GLN A 70 -2.63 28.98 24.68
CA GLN A 70 -2.50 30.39 24.30
C GLN A 70 -3.80 31.20 24.40
N LEU A 71 -4.94 30.55 24.66
CA LEU A 71 -6.19 31.26 24.92
C LEU A 71 -6.16 31.85 26.34
N PRO A 72 -6.42 33.16 26.53
CA PRO A 72 -6.54 33.73 27.86
C PRO A 72 -7.62 32.98 28.65
N PRO A 73 -7.48 32.87 29.99
CA PRO A 73 -8.48 32.20 30.80
C PRO A 73 -9.85 32.83 30.49
N LYS A 74 -10.86 31.99 30.23
CA LYS A 74 -12.24 32.45 30.10
C LYS A 74 -12.72 32.96 31.46
N GLY A 75 -12.32 34.18 31.79
CA GLY A 75 -12.88 34.98 32.86
C GLY A 75 -14.19 35.56 32.37
N PHE A 76 -15.25 35.22 33.09
CA PHE A 76 -16.52 35.94 33.04
C PHE A 76 -16.27 37.38 33.49
N ALA A 77 -16.70 38.33 32.65
CA ALA A 77 -17.05 39.70 33.03
C ALA A 77 -18.42 39.98 32.41
#